data_AF-A0A2G5DHF7-F1
#
_entry.id   AF-A0A2G5DHF7-F1
#
_cell.length_a   1.000
_cell.length_b   1.000
_cell.length_c   1.000
_cell.angle_alpha   90.00
_cell.angle_beta   90.00
_cell.angle_gamma   90.00
#
_symmetry.space_group_name_H-M   'P 1'
#
loop_
_entity.id
_entity.type
_entity.pdbx_description
1 polymer ?
#
loop_
_entity_poly.entity_id
_entity_poly.type
_entity_poly.pdbx_seq_one_letter_code
_entity_poly.pdbx_strand_id
1 'polypeptide(L)'
;MFCQGSLTSCPDADIVLEALNFLLSSEVRSQDAVYGLGVSREGREIAWRWLKDKWDHIMKIYGSGYLLTRFVSAVVSPFSSEEKAAEVEEFFASRAKPSIARTLKQSLERVHINANWVKSIREEKHLAEVVKELAYRKY
;
A
#
# COMPACT_ATOMS: atom_id res chain seq x y z
N MET A 1 1.46 20.89 -3.51
CA MET A 1 2.17 19.66 -3.09
C MET A 1 1.71 19.12 -1.73
N PHE A 2 1.10 19.90 -0.83
CA PHE A 2 0.67 19.41 0.51
C PHE A 2 -0.70 18.71 0.59
N CYS A 3 -1.61 18.86 -0.37
CA CYS A 3 -2.98 18.32 -0.25
C CYS A 3 -3.16 16.87 -0.74
N GLN A 4 -2.20 16.29 -1.46
CA GLN A 4 -2.37 14.96 -2.08
C GLN A 4 -2.37 13.83 -1.04
N GLY A 5 -1.51 13.88 -0.02
CA GLY A 5 -1.48 12.87 1.05
C GLY A 5 -2.69 12.90 1.99
N SER A 6 -3.40 14.03 2.06
CA SER A 6 -4.58 14.18 2.93
C SER A 6 -5.82 13.50 2.33
N LEU A 7 -5.99 13.56 1.00
CA LEU A 7 -7.14 12.97 0.30
C LEU A 7 -7.09 11.44 0.30
N THR A 8 -5.90 10.86 0.17
CA THR A 8 -5.68 9.41 0.20
C THR A 8 -5.84 8.82 1.60
N SER A 9 -5.86 9.67 2.64
CA SER A 9 -6.14 9.26 4.02
C SER A 9 -7.64 9.25 4.37
N CYS A 10 -8.51 9.61 3.43
CA CYS A 10 -9.96 9.59 3.66
C CYS A 10 -10.46 8.14 3.85
N PRO A 11 -11.43 7.89 4.75
CA PRO A 11 -12.09 6.58 4.85
C PRO A 11 -13.09 6.33 3.72
N ASP A 12 -13.48 7.36 2.96
CA ASP A 12 -14.41 7.24 1.84
C ASP A 12 -13.70 6.60 0.63
N ALA A 13 -14.30 5.51 0.13
CA ALA A 13 -13.74 4.72 -0.94
C ALA A 13 -13.69 5.47 -2.28
N ASP A 14 -14.70 6.28 -2.56
CA ASP A 14 -14.83 6.99 -3.82
C ASP A 14 -13.82 8.14 -3.88
N ILE A 15 -13.60 8.82 -2.75
CA ILE A 15 -12.58 9.88 -2.63
C ILE A 15 -11.17 9.31 -2.82
N VAL A 16 -10.87 8.14 -2.23
CA VAL A 16 -9.57 7.48 -2.44
C VAL A 16 -9.39 7.11 -3.92
N LEU A 17 -10.41 6.57 -4.56
CA LEU A 17 -10.35 6.19 -5.98
C LEU A 17 -10.19 7.42 -6.89
N GLU A 18 -10.92 8.49 -6.63
CA GLU A 18 -10.80 9.77 -7.35
C GLU A 18 -9.39 10.33 -7.21
N ALA A 19 -8.85 10.36 -5.99
CA ALA A 19 -7.50 10.82 -5.72
C ALA A 19 -6.45 9.97 -6.48
N LEU A 20 -6.58 8.64 -6.47
CA LEU A 20 -5.70 7.73 -7.20
C LEU A 20 -5.78 7.95 -8.72
N ASN A 21 -6.97 8.14 -9.28
CA ASN A 21 -7.15 8.45 -10.69
C ASN A 21 -6.54 9.80 -11.06
N PHE A 22 -6.66 10.80 -10.19
CA PHE A 22 -6.04 12.10 -10.38
C PHE A 22 -4.50 12.00 -10.50
N LEU A 23 -3.85 11.06 -9.79
CA LEU A 23 -2.39 10.84 -9.90
C LEU A 23 -1.92 10.41 -11.29
N LEU A 24 -2.80 9.79 -12.09
CA LEU A 24 -2.50 9.37 -13.47
C LEU A 24 -3.02 10.36 -14.52
N SER A 25 -3.64 11.46 -14.09
CA SER A 25 -4.11 12.51 -14.99
C SER A 25 -2.95 13.36 -15.53
N SER A 26 -3.20 14.10 -16.62
CA SER A 26 -2.23 15.05 -17.17
C SER A 26 -1.92 16.24 -16.25
N GLU A 27 -2.76 16.48 -15.24
CA GLU A 27 -2.60 17.54 -14.25
C GLU A 27 -1.48 17.24 -13.24
N VAL A 28 -1.15 15.95 -13.05
CA VAL A 28 -0.08 15.50 -12.16
C VAL A 28 1.13 15.11 -13.01
N ARG A 29 2.28 15.73 -12.75
CA ARG A 29 3.52 15.32 -13.40
C ARG A 29 3.83 13.89 -13.03
N SER A 30 4.26 13.09 -14.00
CA SER A 30 4.46 11.65 -13.81
C SER A 30 5.37 11.31 -12.61
N GLN A 31 6.40 12.12 -12.36
CA GLN A 31 7.30 12.00 -11.21
C GLN A 31 6.65 12.25 -9.84
N ASP A 32 5.57 13.03 -9.79
CA ASP A 32 4.89 13.42 -8.55
C ASP A 32 3.79 12.42 -8.16
N ALA A 33 3.36 11.55 -9.09
CA ALA A 33 2.31 10.56 -8.87
C ALA A 33 2.60 9.61 -7.70
N VAL A 34 3.88 9.34 -7.41
CA VAL A 34 4.28 8.43 -6.33
C VAL A 34 3.97 8.96 -4.92
N TYR A 35 3.82 10.27 -4.76
CA TYR A 35 3.58 10.88 -3.44
C TYR A 35 2.12 10.73 -2.97
N GLY A 36 1.19 10.45 -3.88
CA GLY A 36 -0.22 10.20 -3.55
C GLY A 36 -0.58 8.74 -3.28
N LEU A 37 0.40 7.83 -3.25
CA LEU A 37 0.12 6.40 -3.08
C LEU A 37 0.00 5.97 -1.61
N GLY A 38 0.29 6.88 -0.68
CA GLY A 38 0.11 6.64 0.76
C GLY A 38 -1.36 6.71 1.13
N VAL A 39 -2.06 5.58 1.05
CA VAL A 39 -3.48 5.47 1.40
C VAL A 39 -3.70 5.08 2.87
N SER A 40 -4.87 5.46 3.41
CA SER A 40 -5.38 5.00 4.71
C SER A 40 -5.48 3.48 4.76
N ARG A 41 -5.65 2.91 5.97
CA ARG A 41 -5.84 1.46 6.14
C ARG A 41 -7.05 0.97 5.34
N GLU A 42 -8.12 1.75 5.34
CA GLU A 42 -9.37 1.52 4.63
C GLU A 42 -9.17 1.61 3.11
N GLY A 43 -8.27 2.50 2.65
CA GLY A 43 -7.93 2.71 1.25
C GLY A 43 -7.03 1.65 0.62
N ARG A 44 -6.36 0.79 1.40
CA ARG A 44 -5.37 -0.19 0.88
C ARG A 44 -5.94 -1.13 -0.16
N GLU A 45 -7.13 -1.69 0.09
CA GLU A 45 -7.80 -2.58 -0.85
C GLU A 45 -8.26 -1.87 -2.12
N ILE A 46 -8.59 -0.58 -2.01
CA ILE A 46 -8.98 0.26 -3.16
C ILE A 46 -7.74 0.54 -4.00
N ALA A 47 -6.63 0.93 -3.37
CA ALA A 47 -5.36 1.14 -4.06
C ALA A 47 -4.86 -0.12 -4.75
N TRP A 48 -5.04 -1.29 -4.14
CA TRP A 48 -4.69 -2.56 -4.75
C TRP A 48 -5.56 -2.90 -5.97
N ARG A 49 -6.89 -2.78 -5.86
CA ARG A 49 -7.79 -2.97 -7.01
C ARG A 49 -7.47 -2.00 -8.14
N TRP A 50 -7.30 -0.72 -7.80
CA TRP A 50 -6.90 0.33 -8.75
C TRP A 50 -5.57 0.02 -9.43
N LEU A 51 -4.56 -0.47 -8.69
CA LEU A 51 -3.28 -0.86 -9.26
C LEU A 51 -3.43 -2.00 -10.27
N LYS A 52 -4.26 -3.01 -9.96
CA LYS A 52 -4.55 -4.12 -10.88
C LYS A 52 -5.24 -3.62 -12.16
N ASP A 53 -6.25 -2.77 -12.00
CA ASP A 53 -7.05 -2.24 -13.11
C ASP A 53 -6.24 -1.29 -14.02
N LYS A 54 -5.33 -0.51 -13.44
CA LYS A 54 -4.48 0.45 -14.16
C LYS A 54 -3.09 -0.07 -14.49
N TRP A 55 -2.81 -1.35 -14.23
CA TRP A 55 -1.47 -1.91 -14.33
C TRP A 55 -0.82 -1.67 -15.70
N ASP A 56 -1.54 -1.96 -16.79
CA ASP A 56 -0.99 -1.79 -18.15
C ASP A 56 -0.69 -0.33 -18.48
N HIS A 57 -1.51 0.60 -17.97
CA HIS A 57 -1.29 2.03 -18.14
C HIS A 57 -0.07 2.51 -17.34
N ILE A 58 0.05 2.08 -16.08
CA ILE A 58 1.21 2.36 -15.23
C ILE A 58 2.47 1.78 -15.86
N MET A 59 2.39 0.57 -16.41
CA MET A 59 3.49 -0.08 -17.13
C MET A 59 3.90 0.67 -18.40
N LYS A 60 2.95 1.25 -19.14
CA LYS A 60 3.24 2.03 -20.34
C LYS A 60 4.00 3.33 -20.01
N ILE A 61 3.65 3.99 -18.91
CA ILE A 61 4.24 5.29 -18.52
C ILE A 61 5.54 5.10 -17.72
N TYR A 62 5.54 4.15 -16.78
CA TYR A 62 6.60 3.99 -15.78
C TYR A 62 7.45 2.73 -15.98
N GLY A 63 7.13 1.87 -16.96
CA GLY A 63 7.74 0.54 -17.12
C GLY A 63 9.24 0.50 -17.34
N SER A 64 9.84 1.60 -17.80
CA SER A 64 11.29 1.78 -17.96
C SER A 64 11.96 2.52 -16.79
N GLY A 65 11.17 3.07 -15.87
CA GLY A 65 11.63 3.95 -14.80
C GLY A 65 11.64 3.31 -13.43
N TYR A 66 12.47 3.87 -12.54
CA TYR A 66 12.53 3.47 -11.12
C TYR A 66 11.19 3.68 -10.39
N LEU A 67 10.34 4.60 -10.86
CA LEU A 67 9.07 4.94 -10.22
C LEU A 67 8.10 3.75 -10.16
N LEU A 68 8.14 2.82 -11.11
CA LEU A 68 7.32 1.60 -11.07
C LEU A 68 7.53 0.81 -9.77
N THR A 69 8.77 0.75 -9.27
CA THR A 69 9.08 0.08 -8.00
C THR A 69 8.40 0.77 -6.81
N ARG A 70 8.22 2.09 -6.88
CA ARG A 70 7.51 2.87 -5.85
C ARG A 70 6.01 2.59 -5.86
N PHE A 71 5.39 2.38 -7.02
CA PHE A 71 4.00 1.94 -7.11
C PHE A 71 3.78 0.60 -6.42
N VAL A 72 4.60 -0.40 -6.76
CA VAL A 72 4.51 -1.73 -6.16
C VAL A 72 4.75 -1.67 -4.65
N SER A 73 5.82 -1.00 -4.22
CA SER A 73 6.17 -0.93 -2.80
C SER A 73 5.12 -0.19 -1.98
N ALA A 74 4.60 0.95 -2.47
CA ALA A 74 3.63 1.75 -1.72
C ALA A 74 2.29 1.03 -1.54
N VAL A 75 1.84 0.28 -2.55
CA VAL A 75 0.55 -0.43 -2.48
C VAL A 75 0.66 -1.77 -1.74
N VAL A 76 1.76 -2.51 -1.93
CA VAL A 76 1.90 -3.87 -1.37
C VAL A 76 2.41 -3.86 0.08
N SER A 77 3.45 -3.07 0.38
CA SER A 77 4.13 -3.13 1.69
C SER A 77 3.24 -2.86 2.92
N PRO A 78 2.16 -2.04 2.83
CA PRO A 78 1.28 -1.80 3.98
C PRO A 78 0.39 -2.99 4.36
N PHE A 79 0.28 -4.04 3.54
CA PHE A 79 -0.52 -5.20 3.91
C PHE A 79 0.12 -6.01 5.05
N SER A 80 -0.70 -6.82 5.72
CA SER A 80 -0.32 -7.57 6.92
C SER A 80 -1.09 -8.89 7.04
N SER A 81 -1.37 -9.53 5.91
CA SER A 81 -2.11 -10.80 5.82
C SER A 81 -1.40 -11.72 4.83
N GLU A 82 -1.31 -13.00 5.19
CA GLU A 82 -0.70 -14.05 4.38
C GLU A 82 -1.51 -14.29 3.10
N GLU A 83 -2.84 -14.22 3.19
CA GLU A 83 -3.75 -14.35 2.05
C GLU A 83 -3.47 -13.25 1.01
N LYS A 84 -3.20 -12.02 1.48
CA LYS A 84 -2.86 -10.92 0.59
C LYS A 84 -1.48 -11.09 -0.06
N ALA A 85 -0.51 -11.64 0.66
CA ALA A 85 0.79 -11.97 0.08
C ALA A 85 0.64 -12.96 -1.08
N ALA A 86 -0.15 -14.03 -0.90
CA ALA A 86 -0.45 -15.00 -1.95
C ALA A 86 -1.17 -14.36 -3.16
N GLU A 87 -2.17 -13.50 -2.93
CA GLU A 87 -2.86 -12.78 -4.01
C GLU A 87 -1.89 -11.91 -4.83
N VAL A 88 -0.96 -11.23 -4.15
CA VAL A 88 0.05 -10.39 -4.80
C VAL A 88 1.03 -11.24 -5.61
N GLU A 89 1.49 -12.37 -5.07
CA GLU A 89 2.35 -13.30 -5.79
C GLU A 89 1.68 -13.83 -7.06
N GLU A 90 0.42 -14.26 -6.98
CA GLU A 90 -0.34 -14.73 -8.12
C GLU A 90 -0.51 -13.65 -9.20
N PHE A 91 -0.84 -12.42 -8.78
CA PHE A 91 -0.99 -11.30 -9.71
C PHE A 91 0.29 -11.02 -10.49
N PHE A 92 1.44 -11.06 -9.80
CA PHE A 92 2.74 -10.77 -10.40
C PHE A 92 3.42 -11.99 -11.05
N ALA A 93 2.97 -13.22 -10.83
CA ALA A 93 3.56 -14.42 -11.43
C ALA A 93 3.66 -14.34 -12.97
N SER A 94 2.65 -13.74 -13.61
CA SER A 94 2.61 -13.51 -15.08
C SER A 94 3.01 -12.10 -15.51
N ARG A 95 3.29 -11.19 -14.57
CA ARG A 95 3.48 -9.74 -14.81
C ARG A 95 4.81 -9.19 -14.29
N ALA A 96 5.58 -10.00 -13.57
CA ALA A 96 6.85 -9.60 -12.98
C ALA A 96 7.87 -9.31 -14.08
N LYS A 97 8.48 -8.12 -14.01
CA LYS A 97 9.69 -7.79 -14.76
C LYS A 97 10.91 -7.86 -13.85
N PRO A 98 12.11 -8.11 -14.41
CA PRO A 98 13.36 -8.07 -13.63
C PRO A 98 13.53 -6.77 -12.84
N SER A 99 13.04 -5.64 -13.37
CA SER A 99 13.10 -4.33 -12.72
C SER A 99 12.30 -4.22 -11.42
N ILE A 100 11.21 -4.96 -11.27
CA ILE A 100 10.36 -4.95 -10.06
C ILE A 100 10.57 -6.17 -9.17
N ALA A 101 11.21 -7.23 -9.67
CA ALA A 101 11.37 -8.50 -8.95
C ALA A 101 11.97 -8.31 -7.54
N ARG A 102 13.04 -7.52 -7.41
CA ARG A 102 13.65 -7.22 -6.10
C ARG A 102 12.68 -6.49 -5.19
N THR A 103 12.02 -5.45 -5.68
CA THR A 103 11.10 -4.64 -4.87
C THR A 103 9.85 -5.41 -4.48
N LEU A 104 9.33 -6.26 -5.37
CA LEU A 104 8.22 -7.15 -5.09
C LEU A 104 8.59 -8.10 -3.95
N LYS A 105 9.75 -8.76 -4.02
CA LYS A 105 10.26 -9.63 -2.96
C LYS A 105 10.35 -8.90 -1.62
N GLN A 106 10.96 -7.72 -1.59
CA GLN A 106 11.07 -6.91 -0.37
C GLN A 106 9.71 -6.47 0.18
N SER A 107 8.75 -6.19 -0.69
CA SER A 107 7.40 -5.79 -0.29
C SER A 107 6.65 -6.99 0.31
N LEU A 108 6.76 -8.17 -0.29
CA LEU A 108 6.19 -9.42 0.26
C LEU A 108 6.83 -9.78 1.60
N GLU A 109 8.16 -9.70 1.72
CA GLU A 109 8.88 -9.86 3.00
C GLU A 109 8.32 -8.92 4.07
N ARG A 110 8.01 -7.67 3.72
CA ARG A 110 7.38 -6.72 4.64
C ARG A 110 5.97 -7.16 5.05
N VAL A 111 5.17 -7.67 4.12
CA VAL A 111 3.81 -8.17 4.40
C VAL A 111 3.86 -9.33 5.40
N HIS A 112 4.77 -10.28 5.23
CA HIS A 112 4.96 -11.39 6.17
C HIS A 112 5.42 -10.92 7.55
N ILE A 113 6.37 -9.98 7.61
CA ILE A 113 6.80 -9.38 8.88
C ILE A 113 5.62 -8.72 9.59
N ASN A 114 4.81 -7.95 8.86
CA ASN A 114 3.63 -7.29 9.42
C ASN A 114 2.58 -8.30 9.89
N ALA A 115 2.33 -9.36 9.13
CA ALA A 115 1.39 -10.43 9.48
C ALA A 115 1.81 -11.14 10.77
N ASN A 116 3.09 -11.51 10.87
CA ASN A 116 3.67 -12.11 12.07
C ASN A 116 3.59 -11.16 13.27
N TRP A 117 3.89 -9.88 13.08
CA TRP A 117 3.79 -8.88 14.14
C TRP A 117 2.36 -8.74 14.66
N VAL A 118 1.36 -8.68 13.76
CA VAL A 118 -0.06 -8.66 14.14
C VAL A 118 -0.46 -9.93 14.91
N LYS A 119 0.05 -11.10 14.50
CA LYS A 119 -0.18 -12.36 15.19
C LYS A 119 0.42 -12.36 16.60
N SER A 120 1.69 -11.98 16.75
CA SER A 120 2.36 -11.93 18.05
C SER A 120 1.66 -11.00 19.04
N ILE A 121 1.22 -9.81 18.59
CA ILE A 121 0.47 -8.88 19.45
C ILE A 121 -0.88 -9.45 19.88
N ARG A 122 -1.57 -10.19 19.01
CA ARG A 122 -2.84 -10.83 19.37
C ARG A 122 -2.67 -11.95 20.40
N GLU A 123 -1.54 -12.63 20.38
CA GLU A 123 -1.20 -13.70 21.33
C GLU A 123 -0.73 -13.11 22.68
N GLU A 124 -0.23 -11.88 22.69
CA GLU A 124 0.26 -11.19 23.88
C GLU A 124 -0.88 -10.55 24.70
N LYS A 125 -1.43 -11.33 25.64
CA LYS A 125 -2.55 -10.91 26.51
C LYS A 125 -2.24 -9.68 27.38
N HIS A 126 -0.98 -9.52 27.79
CA HIS A 126 -0.54 -8.47 28.71
C HIS A 126 -0.49 -7.07 28.06
N LEU A 127 -0.27 -6.98 26.74
CA LEU A 127 -0.22 -5.69 26.04
C LEU A 127 -1.57 -4.95 26.11
N ALA A 128 -2.67 -5.67 25.93
CA ALA A 128 -4.00 -5.08 26.01
C ALA A 128 -4.32 -4.56 27.42
N GLU A 129 -3.79 -5.22 28.46
CA GLU A 129 -3.94 -4.82 29.85
C GLU A 129 -3.09 -3.58 30.18
N VAL A 130 -1.81 -3.57 29.79
CA VAL A 130 -0.91 -2.43 29.97
C VAL A 130 -1.41 -1.18 29.25
N VAL A 131 -1.91 -1.31 28.02
CA VAL A 131 -2.49 -0.17 27.27
C VAL A 131 -3.72 0.38 27.98
N LYS A 132 -4.57 -0.49 28.55
CA LYS A 132 -5.71 -0.03 29.36
C LYS A 132 -5.23 0.69 30.62
N GLU A 133 -4.29 0.14 31.37
CA GLU A 133 -3.76 0.77 32.58
C GLU A 133 -3.16 2.15 32.30
N LEU A 134 -2.40 2.30 31.20
CA LEU A 134 -1.85 3.58 30.79
C LEU A 134 -2.92 4.57 30.33
N ALA A 135 -3.97 4.12 29.64
CA ALA A 135 -5.07 4.98 29.20
C ALA A 135 -5.95 5.47 30.38
N TYR A 136 -6.05 4.69 31.46
CA TYR A 136 -6.84 5.05 32.65
C TYR A 136 -6.01 5.65 33.80
N ARG A 137 -4.68 5.74 33.67
CA ARG A 137 -3.85 6.59 34.53
C ARG A 137 -4.17 8.05 34.25
N LYS A 138 -5.16 8.58 34.97
CA LYS A 138 -5.36 10.02 35.15
C LYS A 138 -4.14 10.57 35.91
N TYR A 139 -3.44 11.51 35.29
CA TYR A 139 -2.65 12.51 36.01
C TYR A 139 -3.59 13.50 36.70
#